data_AF-A0A3M9ZG65-F1
#
_entry.id   AF-A0A3M9ZG65-F1
#
_cell.length_a   1.000
_cell.length_b   1.000
_cell.length_c   1.000
_cell.angle_alpha   90.00
_cell.angle_beta   90.00
_cell.angle_gamma   90.00
#
_symmetry.space_group_name_H-M   'P 1'
#
loop_
_entity.id
_entity.type
_entity.pdbx_description
1 polymer ?
#
loop_
_entity_poly.entity_id
_entity_poly.type
_entity_poly.pdbx_seq_one_letter_code
_entity_poly.pdbx_strand_id
1 'polypeptide(L)'
;MKVAIAQLNPTIGDLSYNTQQILSAAQTAAAQGARLLLTPELSLCGYPPRDLLMQPAFVAEMAAMLTQLAQALPTEIAVLVGTVTPNPHAFQTGGKPLFNSTALLQNGQIEQFFHKRLLPTYDVFDEDRYFEPSSQSRAFTLDGVRIGVTICEDLWNDETFWGKRNYAIDPLAELVAAGVDLIVNLSASPYSVSKQQLREAILRQATQTYGQPILYANQVGGNDDLIFDGSSVGFDRQGDLVCRGQAFALDLVIVEFDPEKGDLCAGSIAPQPATADAEIWAALVLGVRDYVRKCGFSKVVLGLSGGIDSALVAAIAATAVGVDNVLGVLMPSPYSSDHSIKDALELARNLGIQTQILPIGDLMKAYDQTFAELFAGTEFGLAEENIQSRIRGNLLMAISNKFGHLLISTGNKSELAVGYCTLYGDMNGGLAAIADVPKTRVYSICRWLNQTDQSTSGLEPSFNPRSNPAQSELIPASILTKAPSAELKPGQVDQDSLPPYDILDDILCQFITQHKSPAEIVASGQDAAIVDQVIKLVTRAEFKRKQAPPGLKITDRAFGTGWRMPIASRWVPTHEHPIMPTSPPKLKT
;
A
#
# COMPACT_ATOMS: atom_id res chain seq x y z
N MET A 1 -20.69 -24.75 13.98
CA MET A 1 -20.45 -23.43 14.59
C MET A 1 -20.16 -22.42 13.49
N LYS A 2 -20.97 -21.36 13.34
CA LYS A 2 -20.70 -20.31 12.33
C LYS A 2 -19.70 -19.29 12.85
N VAL A 3 -18.68 -18.98 12.06
CA VAL A 3 -17.66 -17.96 12.31
C VAL A 3 -17.78 -16.89 11.23
N ALA A 4 -17.75 -15.63 11.63
CA ALA A 4 -17.77 -14.48 10.75
C ALA A 4 -16.39 -13.79 10.74
N ILE A 5 -15.98 -13.30 9.58
CA ILE A 5 -14.80 -12.44 9.40
C ILE A 5 -15.30 -11.06 8.99
N ALA A 6 -15.08 -10.07 9.86
CA ALA A 6 -15.32 -8.67 9.53
C ALA A 6 -14.07 -8.09 8.84
N GLN A 7 -14.14 -7.94 7.52
CA GLN A 7 -13.09 -7.28 6.76
C GLN A 7 -13.31 -5.76 6.83
N LEU A 8 -12.65 -5.12 7.80
CA LEU A 8 -12.89 -3.72 8.17
C LEU A 8 -11.84 -2.76 7.60
N ASN A 9 -12.25 -1.50 7.42
CA ASN A 9 -11.41 -0.36 7.07
C ASN A 9 -11.34 0.64 8.24
N PRO A 10 -10.52 0.34 9.27
CA PRO A 10 -10.36 1.23 10.41
C PRO A 10 -9.62 2.52 10.02
N THR A 11 -9.93 3.59 10.73
CA THR A 11 -9.21 4.87 10.65
C THR A 11 -8.31 5.00 11.86
N ILE A 12 -7.02 5.29 11.62
CA ILE A 12 -6.06 5.37 12.70
C ILE A 12 -6.43 6.47 13.69
N GLY A 13 -6.55 6.11 14.97
CA GLY A 13 -6.86 7.03 16.06
C GLY A 13 -8.35 7.34 16.24
N ASP A 14 -9.23 7.02 15.29
CA ASP A 14 -10.68 7.23 15.43
C ASP A 14 -11.34 6.05 16.14
N LEU A 15 -11.10 5.96 17.45
CA LEU A 15 -11.58 4.86 18.30
C LEU A 15 -13.12 4.75 18.29
N SER A 16 -13.82 5.88 18.17
CA SER A 16 -15.29 5.91 18.14
C SER A 16 -15.85 5.31 16.86
N TYR A 17 -15.35 5.76 15.71
CA TYR A 17 -15.75 5.18 14.41
C TYR A 17 -15.41 3.69 14.36
N ASN A 18 -14.19 3.31 14.71
CA ASN A 18 -13.76 1.91 14.66
C ASN A 18 -14.61 1.00 15.56
N THR A 19 -14.90 1.45 16.79
CA THR A 19 -15.79 0.74 17.73
C THR A 19 -17.18 0.54 17.12
N GLN A 20 -17.75 1.57 16.50
CA GLN A 20 -19.06 1.49 15.87
C GLN A 20 -19.08 0.52 14.68
N GLN A 21 -18.01 0.50 13.87
CA GLN A 21 -17.89 -0.44 12.75
C GLN A 21 -17.81 -1.90 13.23
N ILE A 22 -17.06 -2.17 14.30
CA ILE A 22 -16.98 -3.50 14.91
C ILE A 22 -18.33 -3.91 15.48
N LEU A 23 -19.01 -3.02 16.21
CA LEU A 23 -20.34 -3.28 16.77
C LEU A 23 -21.37 -3.58 15.68
N SER A 24 -21.39 -2.79 14.61
CA SER A 24 -22.29 -3.00 13.46
C SER A 24 -22.06 -4.35 12.77
N ALA A 25 -20.78 -4.74 12.58
CA ALA A 25 -20.42 -6.04 12.04
C ALA A 25 -20.87 -7.18 12.98
N ALA A 26 -20.69 -7.04 14.29
CA ALA A 26 -21.11 -8.02 15.27
C ALA A 26 -22.63 -8.20 15.33
N GLN A 27 -23.40 -7.10 15.27
CA GLN A 27 -24.86 -7.15 15.19
C GLN A 27 -25.33 -7.87 13.93
N THR A 28 -24.73 -7.56 12.78
CA THR A 28 -25.05 -8.20 11.50
C THR A 28 -24.69 -9.69 11.50
N ALA A 29 -23.52 -10.05 12.05
CA ALA A 29 -23.07 -11.43 12.16
C ALA A 29 -23.95 -12.25 13.11
N ALA A 30 -24.32 -11.70 14.28
CA ALA A 30 -25.21 -12.33 15.24
C ALA A 30 -26.60 -12.58 14.63
N ALA A 31 -27.14 -11.62 13.87
CA ALA A 31 -28.41 -11.78 13.15
C ALA A 31 -28.37 -12.91 12.10
N GLN A 32 -27.19 -13.24 11.57
CA GLN A 32 -26.97 -14.37 10.64
C GLN A 32 -26.60 -15.68 11.37
N GLY A 33 -26.62 -15.68 12.71
CA GLY A 33 -26.36 -16.83 13.57
C GLY A 33 -24.89 -17.16 13.77
N ALA A 34 -23.98 -16.22 13.51
CA ALA A 34 -22.57 -16.39 13.84
C ALA A 34 -22.37 -16.45 15.36
N ARG A 35 -21.48 -17.34 15.81
CA ARG A 35 -21.10 -17.54 17.21
C ARG A 35 -19.80 -16.82 17.56
N LEU A 36 -18.95 -16.61 16.56
CA LEU A 36 -17.67 -15.92 16.68
C LEU A 36 -17.53 -14.90 15.55
N LEU A 37 -17.07 -13.68 15.86
CA LEU A 37 -16.62 -12.68 14.90
C LEU A 37 -15.12 -12.43 15.05
N LEU A 38 -14.41 -12.46 13.93
CA LEU A 38 -12.99 -12.08 13.82
C LEU A 38 -12.90 -10.66 13.24
N THR A 39 -12.11 -9.79 13.85
CA THR A 39 -11.74 -8.49 13.26
C THR A 39 -10.27 -8.50 12.80
N PRO A 40 -9.79 -7.46 12.08
CA PRO A 40 -8.39 -7.34 11.75
C PRO A 40 -7.48 -7.05 12.95
N GLU A 41 -6.18 -7.19 12.76
CA GLU A 41 -5.15 -6.76 13.71
C GLU A 41 -5.30 -5.27 14.04
N LEU A 42 -5.17 -4.91 15.33
CA LEU A 42 -5.34 -3.54 15.84
C LEU A 42 -6.62 -2.81 15.36
N SER A 43 -7.68 -3.54 14.99
CA SER A 43 -8.89 -2.97 14.39
C SER A 43 -9.54 -1.86 15.21
N LEU A 44 -9.39 -1.86 16.54
CA LEU A 44 -9.97 -0.83 17.40
C LEU A 44 -9.30 0.54 17.20
N CYS A 45 -7.99 0.58 16.95
CA CYS A 45 -7.23 1.81 16.80
C CYS A 45 -6.71 2.07 15.39
N GLY A 46 -6.84 1.09 14.49
CA GLY A 46 -6.30 1.09 13.13
C GLY A 46 -4.81 0.77 13.08
N TYR A 47 -4.35 0.29 11.92
CA TYR A 47 -2.96 -0.09 11.70
C TYR A 47 -2.32 0.67 10.53
N PRO A 48 -1.06 1.15 10.64
CA PRO A 48 -0.17 1.15 11.83
C PRO A 48 -0.25 2.46 12.65
N PRO A 49 -0.56 2.44 13.96
CA PRO A 49 -0.79 3.67 14.74
C PRO A 49 0.48 4.46 15.10
N ARG A 50 1.67 3.89 14.86
CA ARG A 50 2.99 4.52 15.08
C ARG A 50 3.11 5.13 16.48
N ASP A 51 3.72 6.31 16.63
CA ASP A 51 4.01 6.94 17.91
C ASP A 51 2.74 7.44 18.66
N LEU A 52 1.52 7.30 18.12
CA LEU A 52 0.29 7.41 18.95
C LEU A 52 0.32 6.41 20.09
N LEU A 53 0.95 5.25 19.89
CA LEU A 53 1.18 4.25 20.94
C LEU A 53 2.01 4.77 22.11
N MET A 54 2.84 5.79 21.90
CA MET A 54 3.62 6.41 22.97
C MET A 54 2.80 7.39 23.82
N GLN A 55 1.53 7.64 23.47
CA GLN A 55 0.63 8.50 24.22
C GLN A 55 -0.19 7.70 25.24
N PRO A 56 0.06 7.82 26.56
CA PRO A 56 -0.65 7.02 27.56
C PRO A 56 -2.16 7.25 27.56
N ALA A 57 -2.61 8.47 27.25
CA ALA A 57 -4.02 8.79 27.14
C ALA A 57 -4.72 8.01 26.02
N PHE A 58 -4.06 7.82 24.87
CA PHE A 58 -4.60 7.05 23.75
C PHE A 58 -4.79 5.57 24.11
N VAL A 59 -3.82 4.99 24.82
CA VAL A 59 -3.90 3.60 25.30
C VAL A 59 -5.01 3.45 26.36
N ALA A 60 -5.15 4.41 27.28
CA ALA A 60 -6.19 4.40 28.30
C ALA A 60 -7.60 4.54 27.69
N GLU A 61 -7.76 5.44 26.71
CA GLU A 61 -9.03 5.62 26.01
C GLU A 61 -9.42 4.36 25.22
N MET A 62 -8.45 3.73 24.54
CA MET A 62 -8.65 2.46 23.84
C MET A 62 -9.14 1.34 24.79
N ALA A 63 -8.57 1.24 25.99
CA ALA A 63 -9.01 0.28 27.00
C ALA A 63 -10.45 0.57 27.49
N ALA A 64 -10.80 1.84 27.67
CA ALA A 64 -12.16 2.25 28.05
C ALA A 64 -13.18 1.92 26.95
N MET A 65 -12.87 2.23 25.69
CA MET A 65 -13.74 1.92 24.55
C MET A 65 -13.89 0.41 24.33
N LEU A 66 -12.84 -0.38 24.53
CA LEU A 66 -12.93 -1.84 24.48
C LEU A 66 -13.90 -2.39 25.53
N THR A 67 -13.89 -1.83 26.74
CA THR A 67 -14.82 -2.22 27.81
C THR A 67 -16.26 -1.84 27.46
N GLN A 68 -16.48 -0.64 26.91
CA GLN A 68 -17.80 -0.19 26.45
C GLN A 68 -18.32 -1.04 25.29
N LEU A 69 -17.44 -1.38 24.34
CA LEU A 69 -17.77 -2.28 23.24
C LEU A 69 -18.22 -3.64 23.77
N ALA A 70 -17.47 -4.24 24.71
CA ALA A 70 -17.83 -5.52 25.31
C ALA A 70 -19.26 -5.53 25.87
N GLN A 71 -19.66 -4.45 26.55
CA GLN A 71 -21.01 -4.27 27.12
C GLN A 71 -22.10 -4.06 26.06
N ALA A 72 -21.76 -3.49 24.90
CA ALA A 72 -22.70 -3.17 23.83
C ALA A 72 -22.92 -4.33 22.84
N LEU A 73 -22.06 -5.34 22.85
CA LEU A 73 -22.15 -6.48 21.93
C LEU A 73 -23.38 -7.36 22.17
N PRO A 74 -23.94 -7.99 21.13
CA PRO A 74 -24.98 -9.01 21.29
C PRO A 74 -24.48 -10.17 22.17
N THR A 75 -25.31 -10.66 23.09
CA THR A 75 -24.93 -11.72 24.04
C THR A 75 -24.66 -13.07 23.39
N GLU A 76 -25.18 -13.27 22.18
CA GLU A 76 -25.08 -14.51 21.42
C GLU A 76 -23.73 -14.66 20.71
N ILE A 77 -22.92 -13.61 20.56
CA ILE A 77 -21.69 -13.66 19.75
C ILE A 77 -20.45 -13.33 20.59
N ALA A 78 -19.41 -14.15 20.46
CA ALA A 78 -18.08 -13.81 20.92
C ALA A 78 -17.36 -12.99 19.84
N VAL A 79 -16.57 -12.00 20.22
CA VAL A 79 -15.83 -11.15 19.26
C VAL A 79 -14.37 -11.08 19.63
N LEU A 80 -13.49 -11.41 18.68
CA LEU A 80 -12.06 -11.17 18.79
C LEU A 80 -11.74 -9.80 18.20
N VAL A 81 -11.31 -8.86 19.05
CA VAL A 81 -11.01 -7.47 18.67
C VAL A 81 -9.52 -7.18 18.77
N GLY A 82 -8.90 -6.82 17.65
CA GLY A 82 -7.53 -6.30 17.63
C GLY A 82 -7.39 -4.98 18.41
N THR A 83 -6.46 -4.93 19.36
CA THR A 83 -6.24 -3.81 20.30
C THR A 83 -4.81 -3.77 20.84
N VAL A 84 -4.51 -2.78 21.68
CA VAL A 84 -3.23 -2.65 22.37
C VAL A 84 -3.45 -2.81 23.87
N THR A 85 -2.58 -3.56 24.55
CA THR A 85 -2.61 -3.68 26.01
C THR A 85 -1.29 -3.27 26.66
N PRO A 86 -1.31 -2.64 27.84
CA PRO A 86 -0.09 -2.36 28.60
C PRO A 86 0.67 -3.64 29.01
N ASN A 87 2.00 -3.54 29.03
CA ASN A 87 2.89 -4.49 29.68
C ASN A 87 3.26 -3.97 31.08
N PRO A 88 2.59 -4.43 32.15
CA PRO A 88 2.85 -3.93 33.51
C PRO A 88 4.26 -4.27 34.02
N HIS A 89 4.93 -5.25 33.40
CA HIS A 89 6.26 -5.72 33.80
C HIS A 89 7.40 -5.04 33.03
N ALA A 90 7.10 -4.17 32.05
CA ALA A 90 8.10 -3.57 31.16
C ALA A 90 9.28 -2.94 31.91
N PHE A 91 9.02 -2.12 32.93
CA PHE A 91 10.08 -1.47 33.73
C PHE A 91 10.88 -2.44 34.59
N GLN A 92 10.32 -3.59 34.95
CA GLN A 92 10.96 -4.60 35.79
C GLN A 92 11.85 -5.53 34.97
N THR A 93 11.44 -5.85 33.74
CA THR A 93 12.14 -6.77 32.84
C THR A 93 13.03 -6.04 31.82
N GLY A 94 12.91 -4.72 31.69
CA GLY A 94 13.54 -3.96 30.61
C GLY A 94 12.86 -4.17 29.25
N GLY A 95 11.64 -4.72 29.24
CA GLY A 95 10.84 -4.95 28.03
C GLY A 95 10.12 -3.69 27.53
N LYS A 96 9.39 -3.85 26.42
CA LYS A 96 8.58 -2.77 25.83
C LYS A 96 7.27 -2.57 26.61
N PRO A 97 6.73 -1.33 26.63
CA PRO A 97 5.60 -0.98 27.50
C PRO A 97 4.24 -1.52 27.04
N LEU A 98 4.13 -2.09 25.84
CA LEU A 98 2.86 -2.49 25.23
C LEU A 98 2.96 -3.88 24.60
N PHE A 99 1.80 -4.49 24.37
CA PHE A 99 1.63 -5.69 23.55
C PHE A 99 0.66 -5.38 22.40
N ASN A 100 1.00 -5.84 21.19
CA ASN A 100 0.04 -5.97 20.10
C ASN A 100 -0.87 -7.16 20.42
N SER A 101 -2.17 -6.90 20.56
CA SER A 101 -3.07 -7.82 21.24
C SER A 101 -4.39 -8.03 20.51
N THR A 102 -5.03 -9.13 20.82
CA THR A 102 -6.43 -9.41 20.49
C THR A 102 -7.18 -9.69 21.79
N ALA A 103 -8.34 -9.07 21.97
CA ALA A 103 -9.21 -9.28 23.12
C ALA A 103 -10.42 -10.14 22.73
N LEU A 104 -10.71 -11.18 23.52
CA LEU A 104 -11.97 -11.91 23.45
C LEU A 104 -13.02 -11.18 24.28
N LEU A 105 -14.05 -10.69 23.59
CA LEU A 105 -15.20 -10.05 24.20
C LEU A 105 -16.39 -11.01 24.16
N GLN A 106 -16.99 -11.27 25.33
CA GLN A 106 -18.15 -12.13 25.45
C GLN A 106 -18.96 -11.75 26.70
N ASN A 107 -20.28 -11.93 26.67
CA ASN A 107 -21.16 -11.76 27.83
C ASN A 107 -21.00 -10.41 28.57
N GLY A 108 -20.73 -9.32 27.84
CA GLY A 108 -20.60 -7.98 28.43
C GLY A 108 -19.21 -7.66 29.01
N GLN A 109 -18.21 -8.55 28.88
CA GLN A 109 -16.90 -8.38 29.49
C GLN A 109 -15.74 -8.80 28.56
N ILE A 110 -14.52 -8.45 28.97
CA ILE A 110 -13.28 -8.91 28.34
C ILE A 110 -12.85 -10.20 29.04
N GLU A 111 -12.91 -11.33 28.35
CA GLU A 111 -12.62 -12.65 28.91
C GLU A 111 -11.11 -12.94 28.95
N GLN A 112 -10.42 -12.64 27.85
CA GLN A 112 -9.02 -13.02 27.68
C GLN A 112 -8.31 -12.14 26.65
N PHE A 113 -7.00 -11.92 26.86
CA PHE A 113 -6.10 -11.31 25.88
C PHE A 113 -5.13 -12.35 25.29
N PHE A 114 -4.86 -12.17 24.00
CA PHE A 114 -3.86 -12.88 23.20
C PHE A 114 -2.86 -11.85 22.69
N HIS A 115 -1.56 -12.13 22.78
CA HIS A 115 -0.50 -11.19 22.43
C HIS A 115 0.34 -11.78 21.29
N LYS A 116 0.69 -10.94 20.32
CA LYS A 116 1.49 -11.32 19.15
C LYS A 116 2.86 -11.88 19.59
N ARG A 117 3.34 -12.91 18.90
CA ARG A 117 4.61 -13.58 19.26
C ARG A 117 5.77 -13.13 18.38
N LEU A 118 5.52 -13.00 17.08
CA LEU A 118 6.51 -12.62 16.10
C LEU A 118 6.30 -11.15 15.73
N LEU A 119 7.29 -10.31 16.00
CA LEU A 119 7.23 -8.88 15.71
C LEU A 119 8.08 -8.57 14.46
N PRO A 120 7.47 -8.20 13.33
CA PRO A 120 8.22 -7.82 12.14
C PRO A 120 8.93 -6.47 12.33
N THR A 121 10.18 -6.39 11.85
CA THR A 121 11.06 -5.20 11.92
C THR A 121 11.71 -4.86 10.57
N TYR A 122 11.11 -5.35 9.49
CA TYR A 122 11.60 -5.20 8.12
C TYR A 122 10.61 -4.39 7.26
N ASP A 123 11.12 -3.80 6.19
CA ASP A 123 10.37 -2.98 5.22
C ASP A 123 9.57 -1.85 5.91
N VAL A 124 8.25 -2.03 6.03
CA VAL A 124 7.30 -1.04 6.56
C VAL A 124 7.01 -1.24 8.06
N PHE A 125 7.50 -2.31 8.65
CA PHE A 125 7.21 -2.68 10.03
C PHE A 125 8.32 -2.23 10.98
N ASP A 126 7.94 -1.58 12.08
CA ASP A 126 8.83 -1.19 13.19
C ASP A 126 8.21 -1.64 14.53
N GLU A 127 7.60 -2.83 14.61
CA GLU A 127 6.80 -3.24 15.77
C GLU A 127 7.62 -3.36 17.06
N ASP A 128 8.88 -3.79 16.96
CA ASP A 128 9.82 -3.85 18.11
C ASP A 128 10.09 -2.47 18.73
N ARG A 129 9.76 -1.36 18.05
CA ARG A 129 9.79 -0.03 18.67
C ARG A 129 8.76 0.08 19.80
N TYR A 130 7.61 -0.57 19.66
CA TYR A 130 6.42 -0.35 20.47
C TYR A 130 6.06 -1.53 21.37
N PHE A 131 6.22 -2.75 20.86
CA PHE A 131 5.61 -3.95 21.42
C PHE A 131 6.64 -4.95 21.95
N GLU A 132 6.29 -5.62 23.03
CA GLU A 132 7.01 -6.77 23.56
C GLU A 132 6.44 -8.05 22.92
N PRO A 133 7.27 -9.02 22.50
CA PRO A 133 6.76 -10.30 22.01
C PRO A 133 6.21 -11.16 23.16
N SER A 134 5.12 -11.89 22.90
CA SER A 134 4.58 -12.84 23.87
C SER A 134 5.43 -14.11 24.01
N SER A 135 5.58 -14.58 25.25
CA SER A 135 6.30 -15.83 25.56
C SER A 135 5.49 -17.10 25.29
N GLN A 136 4.17 -16.99 25.07
CA GLN A 136 3.28 -18.15 24.91
C GLN A 136 2.22 -17.92 23.85
N SER A 137 1.92 -18.98 23.09
CA SER A 137 0.75 -19.07 22.22
C SER A 137 -0.48 -19.48 23.05
N ARG A 138 -1.63 -18.87 22.80
CA ARG A 138 -2.84 -19.06 23.62
C ARG A 138 -4.07 -19.44 22.79
N ALA A 139 -4.98 -20.14 23.43
CA ALA A 139 -6.24 -20.60 22.86
C ALA A 139 -7.40 -20.38 23.84
N PHE A 140 -8.63 -20.46 23.36
CA PHE A 140 -9.86 -20.49 24.17
C PHE A 140 -10.82 -21.55 23.62
N THR A 141 -11.91 -21.83 24.35
CA THR A 141 -12.94 -22.78 23.91
C THR A 141 -14.27 -22.07 23.74
N LEU A 142 -14.93 -22.29 22.61
CA LEU A 142 -16.26 -21.78 22.30
C LEU A 142 -17.10 -22.89 21.68
N ASP A 143 -18.30 -23.12 22.19
CA ASP A 143 -19.24 -24.16 21.70
C ASP A 143 -18.58 -25.54 21.53
N GLY A 144 -17.65 -25.89 22.41
CA GLY A 144 -16.91 -27.17 22.39
C GLY A 144 -15.69 -27.21 21.45
N VAL A 145 -15.43 -26.16 20.67
CA VAL A 145 -14.30 -26.04 19.75
C VAL A 145 -13.16 -25.27 20.41
N ARG A 146 -11.94 -25.82 20.39
CA ARG A 146 -10.74 -25.16 20.91
C ARG A 146 -10.03 -24.35 19.83
N ILE A 147 -10.01 -23.03 20.00
CA ILE A 147 -9.59 -22.07 18.98
C ILE A 147 -8.26 -21.45 19.38
N GLY A 148 -7.22 -21.67 18.58
CA GLY A 148 -5.91 -21.03 18.70
C GLY A 148 -5.91 -19.65 18.05
N VAL A 149 -5.38 -18.63 18.74
CA VAL A 149 -5.35 -17.25 18.22
C VAL A 149 -3.93 -16.86 17.89
N THR A 150 -3.73 -16.38 16.67
CA THR A 150 -2.46 -15.85 16.16
C THR A 150 -2.68 -14.44 15.60
N ILE A 151 -1.63 -13.63 15.54
CA ILE A 151 -1.70 -12.27 14.99
C ILE A 151 -0.67 -12.11 13.88
N CYS A 152 -1.16 -11.87 12.65
CA CYS A 152 -0.36 -11.54 11.47
C CYS A 152 0.89 -12.41 11.28
N GLU A 153 2.09 -11.84 11.51
CA GLU A 153 3.42 -12.45 11.36
C GLU A 153 3.54 -13.83 12.04
N ASP A 154 2.75 -14.11 13.09
CA ASP A 154 2.71 -15.41 13.76
C ASP A 154 2.48 -16.60 12.78
N LEU A 155 1.82 -16.37 11.63
CA LEU A 155 1.62 -17.38 10.57
C LEU A 155 2.75 -17.48 9.53
N TRP A 156 3.75 -16.60 9.55
CA TRP A 156 4.72 -16.45 8.45
C TRP A 156 6.02 -17.25 8.64
N ASN A 157 6.12 -18.08 9.69
CA ASN A 157 7.37 -18.75 10.07
C ASN A 157 7.53 -20.19 9.54
N ASP A 158 6.91 -20.55 8.40
CA ASP A 158 7.11 -21.87 7.81
C ASP A 158 8.51 -22.01 7.16
N GLU A 159 9.43 -22.68 7.86
CA GLU A 159 10.80 -22.90 7.40
C GLU A 159 10.87 -23.65 6.06
N THR A 160 9.92 -24.57 5.82
CA THR A 160 9.89 -25.39 4.60
C THR A 160 9.45 -24.56 3.40
N PHE A 161 8.50 -23.65 3.59
CA PHE A 161 8.04 -22.74 2.55
C PHE A 161 9.14 -21.76 2.13
N TRP A 162 9.83 -21.16 3.10
CA TRP A 162 10.86 -20.16 2.82
C TRP A 162 12.24 -20.75 2.47
N GLY A 163 12.46 -22.04 2.72
CA GLY A 163 13.77 -22.68 2.61
C GLY A 163 14.81 -22.14 3.61
N LYS A 164 14.35 -21.36 4.60
CA LYS A 164 15.16 -20.75 5.65
C LYS A 164 14.31 -20.51 6.90
N ARG A 165 14.97 -20.48 8.05
CA ARG A 165 14.35 -20.11 9.31
C ARG A 165 14.50 -18.62 9.58
N ASN A 166 13.38 -17.91 9.73
CA ASN A 166 13.37 -16.48 10.07
C ASN A 166 13.22 -16.26 11.58
N TYR A 167 12.50 -17.13 12.30
CA TYR A 167 12.29 -17.03 13.74
C TYR A 167 12.67 -18.29 14.51
N ALA A 168 13.14 -18.10 15.75
CA ALA A 168 13.52 -19.20 16.63
C ALA A 168 12.32 -19.99 17.19
N ILE A 169 11.12 -19.43 17.15
CA ILE A 169 9.90 -20.01 17.71
C ILE A 169 8.82 -20.14 16.64
N ASP A 170 7.99 -21.19 16.72
CA ASP A 170 6.87 -21.41 15.81
C ASP A 170 5.54 -21.41 16.61
N PRO A 171 4.76 -20.32 16.53
CA PRO A 171 3.48 -20.22 17.23
C PRO A 171 2.44 -21.27 16.81
N LEU A 172 2.44 -21.70 15.54
CA LEU A 172 1.49 -22.72 15.07
C LEU A 172 1.83 -24.06 15.69
N ALA A 173 3.11 -24.45 15.66
CA ALA A 173 3.55 -25.71 16.22
C ALA A 173 3.17 -25.83 17.71
N GLU A 174 3.29 -24.74 18.47
CA GLU A 174 2.85 -24.69 19.87
C GLU A 174 1.34 -24.85 20.04
N LEU A 175 0.54 -24.16 19.22
CA LEU A 175 -0.93 -24.28 19.27
C LEU A 175 -1.38 -25.69 18.89
N VAL A 176 -0.78 -26.28 17.86
CA VAL A 176 -1.07 -27.65 17.41
C VAL A 176 -0.70 -28.65 18.50
N ALA A 177 0.47 -28.50 19.13
CA ALA A 177 0.87 -29.32 20.28
C ALA A 177 -0.07 -29.14 21.49
N ALA A 178 -0.67 -27.96 21.64
CA ALA A 178 -1.69 -27.71 22.65
C ALA A 178 -3.06 -28.34 22.30
N GLY A 179 -3.24 -28.91 21.10
CA GLY A 179 -4.45 -29.62 20.69
C GLY A 179 -5.61 -28.69 20.34
N VAL A 180 -5.35 -27.61 19.59
CA VAL A 180 -6.41 -26.76 19.03
C VAL A 180 -7.10 -27.45 17.85
N ASP A 181 -8.39 -27.13 17.64
CA ASP A 181 -9.23 -27.66 16.56
C ASP A 181 -9.31 -26.70 15.36
N LEU A 182 -9.15 -25.39 15.62
CA LEU A 182 -9.21 -24.31 14.64
C LEU A 182 -8.16 -23.25 14.98
N ILE A 183 -7.45 -22.74 13.98
CA ILE A 183 -6.56 -21.58 14.14
C ILE A 183 -7.21 -20.37 13.49
N VAL A 184 -7.24 -19.25 14.20
CA VAL A 184 -7.66 -17.96 13.67
C VAL A 184 -6.48 -16.98 13.68
N ASN A 185 -6.37 -16.19 12.63
CA ASN A 185 -5.34 -15.17 12.48
C ASN A 185 -5.97 -13.82 12.18
N LEU A 186 -5.65 -12.83 13.02
CA LEU A 186 -6.05 -11.45 12.83
C LEU A 186 -4.88 -10.70 12.23
N SER A 187 -5.08 -10.05 11.09
CA SER A 187 -4.02 -9.49 10.26
C SER A 187 -4.31 -8.07 9.80
N ALA A 188 -3.26 -7.25 9.76
CA ALA A 188 -3.19 -6.05 8.96
C ALA A 188 -2.00 -6.22 8.00
N SER A 189 -2.19 -7.06 6.98
CA SER A 189 -1.14 -7.39 6.02
C SER A 189 -1.21 -6.42 4.84
N PRO A 190 -0.22 -5.51 4.68
CA PRO A 190 -0.26 -4.50 3.63
C PRO A 190 -0.08 -5.15 2.26
N TYR A 191 -0.74 -4.59 1.27
CA TYR A 191 -0.72 -4.96 -0.12
C TYR A 191 0.69 -4.83 -0.75
N SER A 192 1.04 -5.82 -1.55
CA SER A 192 1.94 -5.68 -2.69
C SER A 192 1.40 -6.52 -3.84
N VAL A 193 1.78 -6.20 -5.07
CA VAL A 193 1.33 -6.92 -6.27
C VAL A 193 1.58 -8.42 -6.09
N SER A 194 0.54 -9.22 -6.32
CA SER A 194 0.55 -10.67 -6.20
C SER A 194 0.71 -11.22 -4.78
N LYS A 195 0.58 -10.39 -3.74
CA LYS A 195 0.73 -10.83 -2.35
C LYS A 195 -0.40 -11.75 -1.90
N GLN A 196 -1.61 -11.62 -2.46
CA GLN A 196 -2.71 -12.52 -2.14
C GLN A 196 -2.40 -13.98 -2.54
N GLN A 197 -1.81 -14.19 -3.72
CA GLN A 197 -1.42 -15.53 -4.17
C GLN A 197 -0.33 -16.12 -3.25
N LEU A 198 0.64 -15.30 -2.84
CA LEU A 198 1.68 -15.69 -1.87
C LEU A 198 1.07 -16.05 -0.52
N ARG A 199 0.16 -15.21 0.00
CA ARG A 199 -0.56 -15.42 1.26
C ARG A 199 -1.36 -16.72 1.24
N GLU A 200 -2.14 -16.96 0.18
CA GLU A 200 -2.90 -18.21 0.00
C GLU A 200 -1.96 -19.44 -0.07
N ALA A 201 -0.80 -19.32 -0.71
CA ALA A 201 0.18 -20.41 -0.76
C ALA A 201 0.80 -20.74 0.60
N ILE A 202 1.13 -19.72 1.41
CA ILE A 202 1.66 -19.90 2.78
C ILE A 202 0.62 -20.58 3.66
N LEU A 203 -0.64 -20.11 3.62
CA LEU A 203 -1.72 -20.66 4.44
C LEU A 203 -2.06 -22.10 4.04
N ARG A 204 -2.07 -22.40 2.74
CA ARG A 204 -2.21 -23.78 2.23
C ARG A 204 -1.09 -24.68 2.75
N GLN A 205 0.16 -24.22 2.68
CA GLN A 205 1.28 -25.01 3.18
C GLN A 205 1.16 -25.24 4.70
N ALA A 206 0.82 -24.20 5.46
CA ALA A 206 0.67 -24.29 6.91
C ALA A 206 -0.45 -25.26 7.31
N THR A 207 -1.61 -25.20 6.65
CA THR A 207 -2.72 -26.15 6.88
C THR A 207 -2.31 -27.59 6.56
N GLN A 208 -1.58 -27.83 5.47
CA GLN A 208 -1.08 -29.16 5.10
C GLN A 208 -0.02 -29.69 6.07
N THR A 209 0.89 -28.83 6.54
CA THR A 209 1.95 -29.20 7.49
C THR A 209 1.37 -29.56 8.86
N TYR A 210 0.43 -28.76 9.37
CA TYR A 210 -0.08 -28.89 10.73
C TYR A 210 -1.41 -29.64 10.83
N GLY A 211 -2.06 -29.88 9.69
CA GLY A 211 -3.33 -30.58 9.60
C GLY A 211 -4.46 -29.88 10.34
N GLN A 212 -4.42 -28.56 10.52
CA GLN A 212 -5.45 -27.77 11.20
C GLN A 212 -6.07 -26.76 10.24
N PRO A 213 -7.39 -26.52 10.31
CA PRO A 213 -8.02 -25.49 9.49
C PRO A 213 -7.63 -24.10 10.00
N ILE A 214 -7.55 -23.14 9.07
CA ILE A 214 -7.12 -21.77 9.35
C ILE A 214 -8.12 -20.76 8.80
N LEU A 215 -8.52 -19.80 9.62
CA LEU A 215 -9.22 -18.58 9.18
C LEU A 215 -8.30 -17.37 9.31
N TYR A 216 -8.24 -16.56 8.26
CA TYR A 216 -7.38 -15.39 8.15
C TYR A 216 -8.21 -14.13 7.89
N ALA A 217 -8.28 -13.24 8.89
CA ALA A 217 -9.01 -11.99 8.85
C ALA A 217 -8.06 -10.82 8.56
N ASN A 218 -8.14 -10.23 7.37
CA ASN A 218 -7.26 -9.14 6.96
C ASN A 218 -7.98 -7.78 6.98
N GLN A 219 -7.23 -6.72 7.27
CA GLN A 219 -7.68 -5.34 7.07
C GLN A 219 -7.88 -5.04 5.59
N VAL A 220 -8.79 -4.11 5.28
CA VAL A 220 -8.90 -3.47 3.96
C VAL A 220 -8.80 -1.95 4.09
N GLY A 221 -8.36 -1.24 3.06
CA GLY A 221 -8.32 0.23 3.02
C GLY A 221 -6.92 0.82 2.92
N GLY A 222 -6.83 2.12 2.63
CA GLY A 222 -5.58 2.88 2.62
C GLY A 222 -5.34 3.58 3.96
N ASN A 223 -4.07 3.66 4.37
CA ASN A 223 -3.63 4.57 5.43
C ASN A 223 -2.20 5.04 5.17
N ASP A 224 -2.00 6.36 5.11
CA ASP A 224 -0.74 7.00 4.69
C ASP A 224 -0.22 6.40 3.37
N ASP A 225 0.94 5.74 3.41
CA ASP A 225 1.64 5.08 2.31
C ASP A 225 1.19 3.64 2.05
N LEU A 226 0.46 3.02 2.99
CA LEU A 226 0.07 1.62 2.92
C LEU A 226 -1.37 1.44 2.43
N ILE A 227 -1.56 0.37 1.67
CA ILE A 227 -2.88 -0.12 1.25
C ILE A 227 -3.04 -1.52 1.82
N PHE A 228 -4.23 -1.87 2.28
CA PHE A 228 -4.59 -3.20 2.74
C PHE A 228 -5.68 -3.72 1.79
N ASP A 229 -5.46 -4.92 1.26
CA ASP A 229 -6.24 -5.50 0.16
C ASP A 229 -7.48 -6.25 0.64
N GLY A 230 -7.65 -6.45 1.95
CA GLY A 230 -8.68 -7.33 2.46
C GLY A 230 -8.38 -8.76 2.02
N SER A 231 -9.23 -9.31 1.15
CA SER A 231 -9.12 -10.68 0.65
C SER A 231 -8.91 -11.70 1.78
N SER A 232 -9.68 -11.54 2.87
CA SER A 232 -9.71 -12.50 3.99
C SER A 232 -10.03 -13.90 3.47
N VAL A 233 -9.43 -14.95 4.03
CA VAL A 233 -9.53 -16.33 3.49
C VAL A 233 -9.69 -17.38 4.58
N GLY A 234 -10.24 -18.52 4.21
CA GLY A 234 -10.31 -19.71 5.05
C GLY A 234 -9.84 -20.96 4.30
N PHE A 235 -9.12 -21.83 4.99
CA PHE A 235 -8.62 -23.10 4.48
C PHE A 235 -9.02 -24.24 5.40
N ASP A 236 -9.53 -25.33 4.82
CA ASP A 236 -9.79 -26.56 5.55
C ASP A 236 -8.50 -27.31 5.92
N ARG A 237 -8.61 -28.45 6.62
CA ARG A 237 -7.46 -29.26 7.05
C ARG A 237 -6.68 -29.88 5.90
N GLN A 238 -7.27 -29.97 4.69
CA GLN A 238 -6.59 -30.50 3.51
C GLN A 238 -5.82 -29.40 2.75
N GLY A 239 -6.05 -28.14 3.11
CA GLY A 239 -5.46 -26.97 2.46
C GLY A 239 -6.26 -26.49 1.25
N ASP A 240 -7.52 -26.90 1.13
CA ASP A 240 -8.42 -26.37 0.12
C ASP A 240 -9.03 -25.04 0.60
N LEU A 241 -9.12 -24.08 -0.33
CA LEU A 241 -9.68 -22.76 -0.06
C LEU A 241 -11.21 -22.90 0.09
N VAL A 242 -11.73 -22.65 1.29
CA VAL A 242 -13.17 -22.78 1.58
C VAL A 242 -13.91 -21.46 1.49
N CYS A 243 -13.26 -20.33 1.76
CA CYS A 243 -13.87 -19.02 1.61
C CYS A 243 -12.84 -17.94 1.28
N ARG A 244 -13.30 -16.88 0.61
CA ARG A 244 -12.52 -15.68 0.32
C ARG A 244 -13.42 -14.44 0.28
N GLY A 245 -13.02 -13.38 0.97
CA GLY A 245 -13.67 -12.08 0.95
C GLY A 245 -13.27 -11.23 -0.26
N GLN A 246 -14.04 -10.17 -0.51
CA GLN A 246 -13.81 -9.28 -1.64
C GLN A 246 -12.43 -8.60 -1.60
N ALA A 247 -11.80 -8.42 -2.75
CA ALA A 247 -10.56 -7.65 -2.85
C ALA A 247 -10.87 -6.14 -2.81
N PHE A 248 -10.10 -5.39 -2.02
CA PHE A 248 -10.16 -3.93 -1.92
C PHE A 248 -11.51 -3.34 -1.49
N ALA A 249 -12.41 -4.16 -0.91
CA ALA A 249 -13.73 -3.75 -0.45
C ALA A 249 -14.01 -4.21 0.99
N LEU A 250 -14.93 -3.55 1.69
CA LEU A 250 -15.47 -4.04 2.95
C LEU A 250 -16.27 -5.33 2.70
N ASP A 251 -16.19 -6.28 3.63
CA ASP A 251 -16.91 -7.55 3.50
C ASP A 251 -17.21 -8.18 4.88
N LEU A 252 -18.23 -9.02 4.94
CA LEU A 252 -18.57 -9.85 6.10
C LEU A 252 -18.72 -11.30 5.64
N VAL A 253 -17.63 -12.06 5.74
CA VAL A 253 -17.58 -13.45 5.28
C VAL A 253 -18.05 -14.37 6.39
N ILE A 254 -19.05 -15.22 6.14
CA ILE A 254 -19.52 -16.24 7.09
C ILE A 254 -19.12 -17.62 6.58
N VAL A 255 -18.48 -18.39 7.45
CA VAL A 255 -18.07 -19.77 7.20
C VAL A 255 -18.49 -20.64 8.38
N GLU A 256 -18.78 -21.90 8.12
CA GLU A 256 -19.17 -22.85 9.15
C GLU A 256 -18.02 -23.79 9.48
N PHE A 257 -17.77 -24.01 10.77
CA PHE A 257 -16.93 -25.07 11.29
C PHE A 257 -17.82 -26.21 11.77
N ASP A 258 -17.58 -27.43 11.27
CA ASP A 258 -18.30 -28.65 11.62
C ASP A 258 -17.53 -29.38 12.76
N PRO A 259 -18.01 -29.35 14.01
CA PRO A 259 -17.30 -29.95 15.14
C PRO A 259 -17.21 -31.47 15.08
N GLU A 260 -18.09 -32.14 14.34
CA GLU A 260 -18.04 -33.60 14.20
C GLU A 260 -16.92 -34.01 13.24
N LYS A 261 -16.69 -33.21 12.19
CA LYS A 261 -15.56 -33.39 11.26
C LYS A 261 -14.27 -32.77 11.75
N GLY A 262 -14.36 -31.80 12.66
CA GLY A 262 -13.23 -31.00 13.12
C GLY A 262 -12.65 -30.10 12.02
N ASP A 263 -13.48 -29.64 11.08
CA ASP A 263 -13.04 -28.96 9.86
C ASP A 263 -14.00 -27.83 9.41
N LEU A 264 -13.55 -26.98 8.49
CA LEU A 264 -14.36 -25.94 7.87
C LEU A 264 -15.20 -26.48 6.70
N CYS A 265 -16.43 -26.01 6.60
CA CYS A 265 -17.32 -26.26 5.47
C CYS A 265 -17.02 -25.29 4.31
N ALA A 266 -17.29 -25.74 3.09
CA ALA A 266 -17.24 -24.89 1.91
C ALA A 266 -18.17 -23.66 2.05
N GLY A 267 -17.63 -22.48 1.78
CA GLY A 267 -18.31 -21.19 1.82
C GLY A 267 -18.22 -20.44 0.50
N SER A 268 -18.39 -19.12 0.55
CA SER A 268 -18.28 -18.25 -0.62
C SER A 268 -16.84 -17.87 -0.91
N ILE A 269 -16.43 -17.96 -2.18
CA ILE A 269 -15.11 -17.56 -2.66
C ILE A 269 -15.31 -16.38 -3.62
N ALA A 270 -15.03 -15.16 -3.16
CA ALA A 270 -15.06 -13.98 -3.99
C ALA A 270 -14.04 -14.08 -5.14
N PRO A 271 -14.31 -13.49 -6.32
CA PRO A 271 -13.34 -13.43 -7.41
C PRO A 271 -12.12 -12.56 -7.02
N GLN A 272 -11.01 -12.80 -7.69
CA GLN A 272 -9.82 -11.94 -7.61
C GLN A 272 -9.76 -11.03 -8.83
N PRO A 273 -9.04 -9.90 -8.75
CA PRO A 273 -8.72 -9.10 -9.92
C PRO A 273 -8.15 -9.99 -11.04
N ALA A 274 -8.67 -9.84 -12.25
CA ALA A 274 -8.35 -10.74 -13.36
C ALA A 274 -6.89 -10.62 -13.85
N THR A 275 -6.26 -9.47 -13.61
CA THR A 275 -4.88 -9.18 -14.01
C THR A 275 -4.16 -8.36 -12.93
N ALA A 276 -2.83 -8.35 -12.98
CA ALA A 276 -2.02 -7.47 -12.11
C ALA A 276 -2.33 -5.97 -12.33
N ASP A 277 -2.68 -5.56 -13.55
CA ASP A 277 -3.05 -4.17 -13.84
C ASP A 277 -4.40 -3.81 -13.17
N ALA A 278 -5.36 -4.75 -13.12
CA ALA A 278 -6.62 -4.58 -12.39
C ALA A 278 -6.40 -4.51 -10.87
N GLU A 279 -5.51 -5.35 -10.35
CA GLU A 279 -5.10 -5.38 -8.94
C GLU A 279 -4.46 -4.05 -8.52
N ILE A 280 -3.46 -3.58 -9.28
CA ILE A 280 -2.78 -2.31 -9.03
C ILE A 280 -3.77 -1.13 -9.13
N TRP A 281 -4.62 -1.13 -10.15
CA TRP A 281 -5.63 -0.09 -10.32
C TRP A 281 -6.54 0.03 -9.09
N ALA A 282 -7.09 -1.08 -8.60
CA ALA A 282 -7.97 -1.09 -7.44
C ALA A 282 -7.24 -0.61 -6.18
N ALA A 283 -5.99 -1.05 -5.97
CA ALA A 283 -5.16 -0.60 -4.86
C ALA A 283 -4.93 0.92 -4.89
N LEU A 284 -4.56 1.48 -6.04
CA LEU A 284 -4.29 2.91 -6.19
C LEU A 284 -5.54 3.76 -6.00
N VAL A 285 -6.69 3.33 -6.55
CA VAL A 285 -7.98 4.01 -6.37
C VAL A 285 -8.39 3.99 -4.89
N LEU A 286 -8.26 2.83 -4.21
CA LEU A 286 -8.55 2.72 -2.78
C LEU A 286 -7.64 3.61 -1.94
N GLY A 287 -6.33 3.60 -2.23
CA GLY A 287 -5.34 4.42 -1.54
C GLY A 287 -5.62 5.92 -1.66
N VAL A 288 -5.91 6.42 -2.87
CA VAL A 288 -6.27 7.84 -3.06
C VAL A 288 -7.59 8.17 -2.37
N ARG A 289 -8.61 7.31 -2.49
CA ARG A 289 -9.93 7.52 -1.88
C ARG A 289 -9.82 7.66 -0.36
N ASP A 290 -9.08 6.75 0.27
CA ASP A 290 -8.95 6.73 1.72
C ASP A 290 -8.02 7.81 2.23
N TYR A 291 -6.92 8.13 1.53
CA TYR A 291 -6.06 9.25 1.91
C TYR A 291 -6.83 10.57 1.89
N VAL A 292 -7.60 10.84 0.83
CA VAL A 292 -8.44 12.04 0.73
C VAL A 292 -9.42 12.10 1.92
N ARG A 293 -10.19 11.03 2.15
CA ARG A 293 -11.22 11.01 3.20
C ARG A 293 -10.65 11.06 4.61
N LYS A 294 -9.67 10.21 4.93
CA LYS A 294 -9.10 10.09 6.28
C LYS A 294 -8.29 11.33 6.68
N CYS A 295 -7.71 12.05 5.71
CA CYS A 295 -7.08 13.34 5.96
C CYS A 295 -8.06 14.54 5.94
N GLY A 296 -9.37 14.31 5.80
CA GLY A 296 -10.39 15.36 5.87
C GLY A 296 -10.59 16.18 4.58
N PHE A 297 -9.99 15.76 3.47
CA PHE A 297 -10.22 16.37 2.16
C PHE A 297 -11.50 15.82 1.50
N SER A 298 -12.07 16.60 0.60
CA SER A 298 -13.20 16.20 -0.24
C SER A 298 -12.96 16.39 -1.73
N LYS A 299 -11.94 17.17 -2.11
CA LYS A 299 -11.59 17.53 -3.48
C LYS A 299 -10.09 17.47 -3.70
N VAL A 300 -9.70 17.26 -4.95
CA VAL A 300 -8.30 17.12 -5.35
C VAL A 300 -7.98 18.04 -6.52
N VAL A 301 -6.72 18.46 -6.60
CA VAL A 301 -6.17 19.22 -7.72
C VAL A 301 -4.92 18.53 -8.24
N LEU A 302 -4.71 18.53 -9.56
CA LEU A 302 -3.50 17.99 -10.18
C LEU A 302 -3.12 18.77 -11.44
N GLY A 303 -1.84 18.75 -11.79
CA GLY A 303 -1.36 19.26 -13.07
C GLY A 303 -1.64 18.27 -14.20
N LEU A 304 -2.20 18.75 -15.31
CA LEU A 304 -2.36 17.96 -16.54
C LEU A 304 -1.32 18.41 -17.56
N SER A 305 -0.32 17.55 -17.82
CA SER A 305 0.77 17.85 -18.77
C SER A 305 0.47 17.40 -20.20
N GLY A 306 -0.53 16.54 -20.39
CA GLY A 306 -0.73 15.79 -21.63
C GLY A 306 0.14 14.52 -21.71
N GLY A 307 0.95 14.26 -20.68
CA GLY A 307 1.74 13.04 -20.54
C GLY A 307 0.98 11.93 -19.80
N ILE A 308 1.48 10.71 -19.96
CA ILE A 308 0.82 9.49 -19.48
C ILE A 308 0.68 9.41 -17.95
N ASP A 309 1.64 9.94 -17.19
CA ASP A 309 1.61 9.85 -15.73
C ASP A 309 0.47 10.69 -15.15
N SER A 310 0.36 11.95 -15.61
CA SER A 310 -0.76 12.81 -15.24
C SER A 310 -2.11 12.25 -15.71
N ALA A 311 -2.13 11.52 -16.82
CA ALA A 311 -3.34 10.88 -17.33
C ALA A 311 -3.81 9.73 -16.44
N LEU A 312 -2.89 8.87 -16.00
CA LEU A 312 -3.19 7.81 -15.04
C LEU A 312 -3.68 8.39 -13.71
N VAL A 313 -2.99 9.40 -13.16
CA VAL A 313 -3.38 10.02 -11.89
C VAL A 313 -4.74 10.70 -11.99
N ALA A 314 -5.06 11.35 -13.10
CA ALA A 314 -6.38 11.93 -13.34
C ALA A 314 -7.48 10.87 -13.31
N ALA A 315 -7.26 9.72 -13.95
CA ALA A 315 -8.21 8.61 -13.97
C ALA A 315 -8.39 8.00 -12.56
N ILE A 316 -7.29 7.79 -11.82
CA ILE A 316 -7.33 7.31 -10.43
C ILE A 316 -8.13 8.28 -9.57
N ALA A 317 -7.82 9.57 -9.63
CA ALA A 317 -8.50 10.62 -8.87
C ALA A 317 -10.00 10.66 -9.17
N ALA A 318 -10.38 10.66 -10.44
CA ALA A 318 -11.77 10.68 -10.88
C ALA A 318 -12.57 9.49 -10.32
N THR A 319 -11.97 8.30 -10.30
CA THR A 319 -12.59 7.07 -9.78
C THR A 319 -12.61 7.04 -8.24
N ALA A 320 -11.59 7.61 -7.61
CA ALA A 320 -11.45 7.62 -6.16
C ALA A 320 -12.44 8.56 -5.48
N VAL A 321 -12.56 9.80 -5.97
CA VAL A 321 -13.32 10.88 -5.31
C VAL A 321 -14.55 11.36 -6.09
N GLY A 322 -14.77 10.84 -7.30
CA GLY A 322 -15.81 11.29 -8.21
C GLY A 322 -15.38 12.49 -9.06
N VAL A 323 -15.85 12.53 -10.30
CA VAL A 323 -15.40 13.47 -11.34
C VAL A 323 -15.61 14.95 -10.96
N ASP A 324 -16.69 15.27 -10.23
CA ASP A 324 -17.01 16.62 -9.76
C ASP A 324 -16.05 17.16 -8.69
N ASN A 325 -15.25 16.27 -8.11
CA ASN A 325 -14.30 16.58 -7.03
C ASN A 325 -12.85 16.64 -7.52
N VAL A 326 -12.62 16.61 -8.84
CA VAL A 326 -11.30 16.66 -9.47
C VAL A 326 -11.14 17.93 -10.30
N LEU A 327 -10.11 18.73 -9.99
CA LEU A 327 -9.69 19.87 -10.79
C LEU A 327 -8.34 19.59 -11.49
N GLY A 328 -8.37 19.45 -12.81
CA GLY A 328 -7.17 19.39 -13.65
C GLY A 328 -6.68 20.79 -14.03
N VAL A 329 -5.39 21.07 -13.88
CA VAL A 329 -4.82 22.38 -14.23
C VAL A 329 -3.76 22.23 -15.31
N LEU A 330 -4.00 22.82 -16.47
CA LEU A 330 -3.04 22.87 -17.57
C LEU A 330 -2.20 24.14 -17.42
N MET A 331 -0.87 24.00 -17.46
CA MET A 331 0.06 25.12 -17.26
C MET A 331 1.09 25.20 -18.38
N PRO A 332 0.66 25.55 -19.61
CA PRO A 332 1.52 25.54 -20.79
C PRO A 332 2.61 26.61 -20.69
N SER A 333 3.82 26.25 -21.09
CA SER A 333 4.93 27.17 -21.35
C SER A 333 5.00 27.50 -22.84
N PRO A 334 5.83 28.46 -23.27
CA PRO A 334 6.10 28.70 -24.69
C PRO A 334 6.69 27.48 -25.44
N TYR A 335 7.20 26.47 -24.71
CA TYR A 335 7.74 25.24 -25.28
C TYR A 335 6.72 24.09 -25.32
N SER A 336 5.57 24.24 -24.67
CA SER A 336 4.53 23.21 -24.65
C SER A 336 3.94 23.01 -26.04
N SER A 337 3.81 21.76 -26.47
CA SER A 337 3.25 21.46 -27.78
C SER A 337 1.72 21.63 -27.80
N ASP A 338 1.18 22.08 -28.94
CA ASP A 338 -0.29 22.14 -29.16
C ASP A 338 -0.94 20.77 -28.95
N HIS A 339 -0.19 19.70 -29.24
CA HIS A 339 -0.66 18.34 -29.06
C HIS A 339 -0.84 17.98 -27.58
N SER A 340 0.12 18.32 -26.71
CA SER A 340 0.02 18.11 -25.25
C SER A 340 -1.21 18.77 -24.65
N ILE A 341 -1.51 20.00 -25.07
CA ILE A 341 -2.68 20.75 -24.59
C ILE A 341 -3.97 20.07 -25.06
N LYS A 342 -4.04 19.66 -26.34
CA LYS A 342 -5.20 18.94 -26.89
C LYS A 342 -5.43 17.61 -26.17
N ASP A 343 -4.37 16.83 -25.95
CA ASP A 343 -4.43 15.53 -25.27
C ASP A 343 -4.93 15.69 -23.83
N ALA A 344 -4.43 16.68 -23.09
CA ALA A 344 -4.88 16.96 -21.73
C ALA A 344 -6.36 17.37 -21.67
N LEU A 345 -6.83 18.21 -22.61
CA LEU A 345 -8.24 18.61 -22.69
C LEU A 345 -9.15 17.46 -23.15
N GLU A 346 -8.67 16.59 -24.05
CA GLU A 346 -9.39 15.40 -24.48
C GLU A 346 -9.52 14.38 -23.36
N LEU A 347 -8.43 14.09 -22.65
CA LEU A 347 -8.46 13.29 -21.43
C LEU A 347 -9.48 13.85 -20.43
N ALA A 348 -9.44 15.15 -20.16
CA ALA A 348 -10.36 15.74 -19.19
C ALA A 348 -11.83 15.61 -19.60
N ARG A 349 -12.13 15.81 -20.90
CA ARG A 349 -13.46 15.54 -21.47
C ARG A 349 -13.85 14.08 -21.34
N ASN A 350 -12.92 13.16 -21.59
CA ASN A 350 -13.14 11.73 -21.49
C ASN A 350 -13.45 11.31 -20.05
N LEU A 351 -12.74 11.86 -19.06
CA LEU A 351 -12.98 11.57 -17.66
C LEU A 351 -14.19 12.32 -17.08
N GLY A 352 -14.62 13.41 -17.72
CA GLY A 352 -15.67 14.29 -17.21
C GLY A 352 -15.21 15.20 -16.05
N ILE A 353 -13.91 15.48 -15.94
CA ILE A 353 -13.35 16.33 -14.87
C ILE A 353 -13.29 17.81 -15.27
N GLN A 354 -13.28 18.68 -14.27
CA GLN A 354 -13.15 20.13 -14.51
C GLN A 354 -11.71 20.50 -14.83
N THR A 355 -11.52 21.53 -15.67
CA THR A 355 -10.18 22.03 -16.03
C THR A 355 -10.04 23.53 -15.96
N GLN A 356 -8.85 23.99 -15.59
CA GLN A 356 -8.41 25.38 -15.73
C GLN A 356 -7.10 25.44 -16.52
N ILE A 357 -6.94 26.47 -17.37
CA ILE A 357 -5.68 26.74 -18.08
C ILE A 357 -5.04 27.98 -17.47
N LEU A 358 -3.77 27.86 -17.06
CA LEU A 358 -2.94 28.93 -16.49
C LEU A 358 -1.58 28.96 -17.20
N PRO A 359 -1.45 29.67 -18.34
CA PRO A 359 -0.17 29.76 -19.06
C PRO A 359 0.93 30.39 -18.19
N ILE A 360 2.13 29.82 -18.22
CA ILE A 360 3.24 30.26 -17.35
C ILE A 360 4.22 31.22 -18.03
N GLY A 361 4.01 31.55 -19.31
CA GLY A 361 4.96 32.32 -20.11
C GLY A 361 5.31 33.69 -19.52
N ASP A 362 4.35 34.44 -19.00
CA ASP A 362 4.63 35.75 -18.40
C ASP A 362 5.30 35.64 -17.02
N LEU A 363 5.01 34.55 -16.28
CA LEU A 363 5.70 34.25 -15.04
C LEU A 363 7.17 33.90 -15.32
N MET A 364 7.46 33.11 -16.35
CA MET A 364 8.82 32.81 -16.79
C MET A 364 9.60 34.08 -17.11
N LYS A 365 9.02 34.98 -17.93
CA LYS A 365 9.65 36.27 -18.26
C LYS A 365 9.96 37.11 -17.01
N ALA A 366 9.10 37.08 -16.00
CA ALA A 366 9.35 37.80 -14.76
C ALA A 366 10.56 37.23 -13.98
N TYR A 367 10.72 35.89 -13.97
CA TYR A 367 11.93 35.25 -13.43
C TYR A 367 13.17 35.60 -14.25
N ASP A 368 13.09 35.55 -15.58
CA ASP A 368 14.20 35.92 -16.48
C ASP A 368 14.67 37.35 -16.22
N GLN A 369 13.73 38.30 -16.08
CA GLN A 369 14.04 39.69 -15.74
C GLN A 369 14.70 39.82 -14.36
N THR A 370 14.23 39.06 -13.37
CA THR A 370 14.77 39.09 -12.00
C THR A 370 16.21 38.56 -11.96
N PHE A 371 16.53 37.54 -12.75
CA PHE A 371 17.86 36.94 -12.80
C PHE A 371 18.78 37.50 -13.88
N ALA A 372 18.31 38.45 -14.70
CA ALA A 372 19.03 38.93 -15.89
C ALA A 372 20.48 39.35 -15.62
N GLU A 373 20.73 40.12 -14.54
CA GLU A 373 22.08 40.54 -14.17
C GLU A 373 22.91 39.39 -13.59
N LEU A 374 22.30 38.54 -12.75
CA LEU A 374 23.01 37.44 -12.08
C LEU A 374 23.39 36.32 -13.05
N PHE A 375 22.58 36.06 -14.08
CA PHE A 375 22.82 35.05 -15.11
C PHE A 375 23.46 35.65 -16.37
N ALA A 376 23.89 36.91 -16.32
CA ALA A 376 24.54 37.55 -17.45
C ALA A 376 25.82 36.76 -17.85
N GLY A 377 25.88 36.34 -19.12
CA GLY A 377 27.02 35.59 -19.67
C GLY A 377 27.01 34.08 -19.37
N THR A 378 25.94 33.53 -18.79
CA THR A 378 25.75 32.07 -18.68
C THR A 378 24.87 31.53 -19.81
N GLU A 379 25.01 30.24 -20.11
CA GLU A 379 24.13 29.55 -21.07
C GLU A 379 22.87 29.04 -20.37
N PHE A 380 21.77 28.97 -21.13
CA PHE A 380 20.52 28.35 -20.66
C PHE A 380 20.76 26.89 -20.29
N GLY A 381 20.25 26.45 -19.14
CA GLY A 381 20.38 25.06 -18.73
C GLY A 381 19.39 24.64 -17.65
N LEU A 382 19.88 23.80 -16.74
CA LEU A 382 19.06 23.12 -15.73
C LEU A 382 18.35 24.11 -14.77
N ALA A 383 18.90 25.30 -14.57
CA ALA A 383 18.29 26.29 -13.69
C ALA A 383 16.96 26.80 -14.29
N GLU A 384 16.97 27.20 -15.55
CA GLU A 384 15.83 27.73 -16.29
C GLU A 384 14.78 26.66 -16.57
N GLU A 385 15.20 25.43 -16.90
CA GLU A 385 14.29 24.27 -17.01
C GLU A 385 13.53 24.05 -15.69
N ASN A 386 14.23 24.05 -14.55
CA ASN A 386 13.61 23.83 -13.24
C ASN A 386 12.73 24.99 -12.77
N ILE A 387 12.98 26.24 -13.20
CA ILE A 387 12.11 27.38 -12.87
C ILE A 387 10.70 27.13 -13.39
N GLN A 388 10.55 26.58 -14.60
CA GLN A 388 9.24 26.24 -15.16
C GLN A 388 8.47 25.27 -14.27
N SER A 389 9.10 24.17 -13.85
CA SER A 389 8.49 23.19 -12.94
C SER A 389 8.10 23.82 -11.60
N ARG A 390 8.95 24.70 -11.03
CA ARG A 390 8.65 25.39 -9.76
C ARG A 390 7.50 26.39 -9.86
N ILE A 391 7.39 27.11 -10.98
CA ILE A 391 6.24 27.99 -11.24
C ILE A 391 4.94 27.16 -11.22
N ARG A 392 4.93 26.02 -11.93
CA ARG A 392 3.77 25.11 -11.96
C ARG A 392 3.43 24.59 -10.56
N GLY A 393 4.45 24.14 -9.82
CA GLY A 393 4.30 23.71 -8.44
C GLY A 393 3.70 24.78 -7.54
N ASN A 394 4.14 26.05 -7.67
CA ASN A 394 3.61 27.17 -6.89
C ASN A 394 2.15 27.48 -7.22
N LEU A 395 1.75 27.44 -8.50
CA LEU A 395 0.37 27.66 -8.92
C LEU A 395 -0.57 26.60 -8.34
N LEU A 396 -0.19 25.33 -8.42
CA LEU A 396 -0.96 24.22 -7.86
C LEU A 396 -1.08 24.32 -6.33
N MET A 397 0.00 24.66 -5.63
CA MET A 397 -0.03 24.89 -4.19
C MET A 397 -0.90 26.10 -3.81
N ALA A 398 -0.89 27.18 -4.61
CA ALA A 398 -1.75 28.33 -4.39
C ALA A 398 -3.24 27.96 -4.52
N ILE A 399 -3.60 27.13 -5.49
CA ILE A 399 -4.96 26.59 -5.65
C ILE A 399 -5.34 25.70 -4.45
N SER A 400 -4.46 24.77 -4.09
CA SER A 400 -4.60 23.91 -2.91
C SER A 400 -4.89 24.74 -1.65
N ASN A 401 -4.06 25.76 -1.38
CA ASN A 401 -4.22 26.63 -0.22
C ASN A 401 -5.50 27.46 -0.25
N LYS A 402 -5.93 27.93 -1.43
CA LYS A 402 -7.11 28.78 -1.57
C LYS A 402 -8.41 28.02 -1.40
N PHE A 403 -8.47 26.78 -1.90
CA PHE A 403 -9.71 26.00 -1.97
C PHE A 403 -9.72 24.75 -1.09
N GLY A 404 -8.62 24.47 -0.37
CA GLY A 404 -8.49 23.29 0.48
C GLY A 404 -8.52 21.98 -0.31
N HIS A 405 -8.02 21.97 -1.55
CA HIS A 405 -7.96 20.76 -2.38
C HIS A 405 -6.65 20.02 -2.11
N LEU A 406 -6.68 18.69 -2.02
CA LEU A 406 -5.45 17.91 -1.95
C LEU A 406 -4.72 17.97 -3.29
N LEU A 407 -3.49 18.48 -3.31
CA LEU A 407 -2.63 18.37 -4.49
C LEU A 407 -2.06 16.96 -4.62
N ILE A 408 -2.34 16.29 -5.73
CA ILE A 408 -1.77 14.98 -6.06
C ILE A 408 -0.62 15.15 -7.06
N SER A 409 0.58 14.69 -6.67
CA SER A 409 1.76 14.65 -7.54
C SER A 409 1.68 13.46 -8.52
N THR A 410 2.33 13.62 -9.67
CA THR A 410 2.25 12.69 -10.80
C THR A 410 3.55 11.95 -11.09
N GLY A 411 4.58 12.10 -10.24
CA GLY A 411 5.85 11.40 -10.43
C GLY A 411 5.73 9.90 -10.21
N ASN A 412 6.28 9.11 -11.14
CA ASN A 412 6.31 7.64 -11.06
C ASN A 412 7.57 7.09 -10.36
N LYS A 413 7.62 5.77 -10.13
CA LYS A 413 8.74 5.13 -9.43
C LYS A 413 10.06 5.28 -10.16
N SER A 414 10.05 5.20 -11.49
CA SER A 414 11.25 5.27 -12.32
C SER A 414 11.90 6.65 -12.22
N GLU A 415 11.09 7.71 -12.32
CA GLU A 415 11.53 9.11 -12.15
C GLU A 415 12.07 9.37 -10.75
N LEU A 416 11.35 8.93 -9.71
CA LEU A 416 11.81 9.07 -8.31
C LEU A 416 13.08 8.27 -8.02
N ALA A 417 13.24 7.10 -8.64
CA ALA A 417 14.41 6.25 -8.45
C ALA A 417 15.68 6.95 -8.92
N VAL A 418 15.69 7.51 -10.13
CA VAL A 418 16.88 8.16 -10.70
C VAL A 418 16.93 9.68 -10.42
N GLY A 419 15.91 10.23 -9.75
CA GLY A 419 15.81 11.64 -9.43
C GLY A 419 15.53 12.52 -10.64
N TYR A 420 14.83 11.99 -11.65
CA TYR A 420 14.37 12.72 -12.83
C TYR A 420 13.12 13.53 -12.50
N CYS A 421 13.29 14.46 -11.57
CA CYS A 421 12.23 15.29 -11.00
C CYS A 421 12.82 16.62 -10.50
N THR A 422 11.99 17.65 -10.45
CA THR A 422 12.34 18.97 -9.91
C THR A 422 11.82 19.12 -8.48
N LEU A 423 12.73 19.27 -7.52
CA LEU A 423 12.36 19.68 -6.16
C LEU A 423 11.59 20.99 -6.18
N TYR A 424 10.47 20.99 -5.46
CA TYR A 424 9.51 22.09 -5.36
C TYR A 424 8.78 22.41 -6.68
N GLY A 425 8.82 21.49 -7.64
CA GLY A 425 8.13 21.56 -8.92
C GLY A 425 7.14 20.41 -9.07
N ASP A 426 7.46 19.45 -9.93
CA ASP A 426 6.65 18.24 -10.17
C ASP A 426 6.44 17.37 -8.92
N MET A 427 7.38 17.44 -7.97
CA MET A 427 7.29 16.76 -6.67
C MET A 427 6.28 17.39 -5.71
N ASN A 428 5.74 18.59 -6.00
CA ASN A 428 4.76 19.22 -5.10
C ASN A 428 3.49 18.39 -5.00
N GLY A 429 3.07 18.11 -3.77
CA GLY A 429 1.81 17.46 -3.48
C GLY A 429 1.68 17.09 -2.02
N GLY A 430 0.46 16.76 -1.62
CA GLY A 430 0.17 16.09 -0.35
C GLY A 430 0.16 14.56 -0.46
N LEU A 431 0.13 14.02 -1.68
CA LEU A 431 0.20 12.58 -2.00
C LEU A 431 0.82 12.40 -3.38
N ALA A 432 1.72 11.43 -3.55
CA ALA A 432 2.19 10.98 -4.86
C ALA A 432 1.57 9.61 -5.19
N ALA A 433 0.43 9.63 -5.88
CA ALA A 433 -0.41 8.46 -6.07
C ALA A 433 0.31 7.30 -6.77
N ILE A 434 1.22 7.59 -7.71
CA ILE A 434 1.92 6.58 -8.52
C ILE A 434 3.42 6.51 -8.23
N ALA A 435 3.87 7.03 -7.08
CA ALA A 435 5.28 7.05 -6.70
C ALA A 435 5.94 5.66 -6.62
N ASP A 436 5.16 4.59 -6.45
CA ASP A 436 5.65 3.22 -6.44
C ASP A 436 5.27 2.40 -7.70
N VAL A 437 4.79 3.07 -8.75
CA VAL A 437 4.45 2.46 -10.05
C VAL A 437 5.60 2.70 -11.04
N PRO A 438 6.29 1.67 -11.56
CA PRO A 438 7.28 1.84 -12.64
C PRO A 438 6.65 2.40 -13.93
N LYS A 439 7.40 3.15 -14.73
CA LYS A 439 6.92 3.75 -15.98
C LYS A 439 6.33 2.70 -16.93
N THR A 440 6.99 1.56 -17.06
CA THR A 440 6.49 0.42 -17.86
C THR A 440 5.11 -0.05 -17.39
N ARG A 441 4.85 -0.04 -16.08
CA ARG A 441 3.54 -0.36 -15.50
C ARG A 441 2.51 0.74 -15.70
N VAL A 442 2.91 2.02 -15.65
CA VAL A 442 2.03 3.15 -16.03
C VAL A 442 1.45 2.93 -17.43
N TYR A 443 2.30 2.61 -18.42
CA TYR A 443 1.84 2.28 -19.78
C TYR A 443 0.92 1.05 -19.81
N SER A 444 1.25 -0.01 -19.07
CA SER A 444 0.43 -1.23 -19.00
C SER A 444 -0.98 -0.93 -18.49
N ILE A 445 -1.08 -0.21 -17.37
CA ILE A 445 -2.35 0.14 -16.73
C ILE A 445 -3.18 1.06 -17.64
N CYS A 446 -2.59 2.08 -18.27
CA CYS A 446 -3.33 2.94 -19.19
C CYS A 446 -3.88 2.19 -20.42
N ARG A 447 -3.12 1.21 -20.95
CA ARG A 447 -3.63 0.33 -22.03
C ARG A 447 -4.76 -0.56 -21.53
N TRP A 448 -4.58 -1.16 -20.34
CA TRP A 448 -5.60 -1.97 -19.69
C TRP A 448 -6.89 -1.17 -19.46
N LEU A 449 -6.83 0.08 -18.99
CA LEU A 449 -8.00 0.96 -18.80
C LEU A 449 -8.81 1.17 -20.09
N ASN A 450 -8.11 1.31 -21.23
CA ASN A 450 -8.76 1.48 -22.53
C ASN A 450 -9.38 0.19 -23.09
N GLN A 451 -8.80 -0.97 -22.75
CA GLN A 451 -9.21 -2.27 -23.31
C GLN A 451 -10.22 -3.03 -22.44
N THR A 452 -10.24 -2.77 -21.14
CA THR A 452 -10.97 -3.61 -20.18
C THR A 452 -12.47 -3.43 -20.27
N ASP A 453 -13.17 -4.55 -20.35
CA ASP A 453 -14.59 -4.65 -20.06
C ASP A 453 -14.77 -4.90 -18.55
N GLN A 454 -15.51 -4.01 -17.89
CA GLN A 454 -15.79 -4.07 -16.45
C GLN A 454 -16.30 -5.45 -16.02
N SER A 455 -17.16 -6.08 -16.83
CA SER A 455 -17.74 -7.40 -16.53
C SER A 455 -16.71 -8.52 -16.38
N THR A 456 -15.49 -8.30 -16.87
CA THR A 456 -14.39 -9.29 -16.87
C THR A 456 -13.24 -8.94 -15.93
N SER A 457 -13.29 -7.78 -15.28
CA SER A 457 -12.18 -7.25 -14.47
C SER A 457 -11.98 -7.97 -13.13
N GLY A 458 -13.03 -8.62 -12.61
CA GLY A 458 -13.05 -9.19 -11.25
C GLY A 458 -13.06 -8.13 -10.14
N LEU A 459 -13.33 -6.86 -10.48
CA LEU A 459 -13.40 -5.75 -9.53
C LEU A 459 -14.83 -5.34 -9.23
N GLU A 460 -15.07 -4.85 -8.01
CA GLU A 460 -16.33 -4.23 -7.61
C GLU A 460 -16.69 -3.02 -8.48
N PRO A 461 -17.99 -2.72 -8.70
CA PRO A 461 -18.40 -1.63 -9.58
C PRO A 461 -17.84 -0.25 -9.25
N SER A 462 -17.51 -0.02 -7.98
CA SER A 462 -16.92 1.24 -7.50
C SER A 462 -15.50 1.53 -8.02
N PHE A 463 -14.86 0.57 -8.70
CA PHE A 463 -13.56 0.74 -9.35
C PHE A 463 -13.67 1.00 -10.84
N ASN A 464 -14.88 1.10 -11.41
CA ASN A 464 -15.03 1.39 -12.82
C ASN A 464 -14.71 2.87 -13.11
N PRO A 465 -13.69 3.16 -13.93
CA PRO A 465 -13.38 4.53 -14.33
C PRO A 465 -14.38 5.12 -15.34
N ARG A 466 -15.21 4.28 -16.00
CA ARG A 466 -16.11 4.71 -17.07
C ARG A 466 -17.46 5.13 -16.50
N SER A 467 -17.75 6.42 -16.60
CA SER A 467 -19.08 6.98 -16.34
C SER A 467 -20.06 6.76 -17.50
N ASN A 468 -19.54 6.59 -18.73
CA ASN A 468 -20.33 6.35 -19.95
C ASN A 468 -19.93 5.01 -20.62
N PRO A 469 -20.83 4.01 -20.66
CA PRO A 469 -20.54 2.71 -21.30
C PRO A 469 -20.26 2.79 -22.81
N ALA A 470 -20.75 3.84 -23.49
CA ALA A 470 -20.55 4.03 -24.93
C ALA A 470 -19.20 4.69 -25.28
N GLN A 471 -18.41 5.07 -24.28
CA GLN A 471 -17.11 5.69 -24.49
C GLN A 471 -16.08 4.64 -24.91
N SER A 472 -15.46 4.83 -26.07
CA SER A 472 -14.46 3.90 -26.63
C SER A 472 -13.10 3.99 -25.93
N GLU A 473 -12.63 5.19 -25.61
CA GLU A 473 -11.30 5.44 -25.03
C GLU A 473 -11.39 6.34 -23.79
N LEU A 474 -10.70 5.94 -22.71
CA LEU A 474 -10.60 6.73 -21.49
C LEU A 474 -9.36 7.64 -21.54
N ILE A 475 -8.20 7.02 -21.81
CA ILE A 475 -6.92 7.70 -22.03
C ILE A 475 -6.76 7.88 -23.55
N PRO A 476 -6.57 9.11 -24.07
CA PRO A 476 -6.38 9.31 -25.51
C PRO A 476 -5.24 8.46 -26.08
N ALA A 477 -5.45 7.81 -27.23
CA ALA A 477 -4.46 6.93 -27.86
C ALA A 477 -3.12 7.62 -28.18
N SER A 478 -3.15 8.93 -28.47
CA SER A 478 -1.96 9.78 -28.65
C SER A 478 -1.02 9.72 -27.44
N ILE A 479 -1.56 9.83 -26.23
CA ILE A 479 -0.80 9.77 -24.96
C ILE A 479 -0.05 8.45 -24.82
N LEU A 480 -0.61 7.34 -25.32
CA LEU A 480 -0.02 6.00 -25.21
C LEU A 480 1.14 5.75 -26.19
N THR A 481 1.22 6.55 -27.26
CA THR A 481 2.20 6.37 -28.35
C THR A 481 3.29 7.43 -28.36
N LYS A 482 3.04 8.58 -27.73
CA LYS A 482 3.99 9.68 -27.63
C LYS A 482 5.19 9.30 -26.75
N ALA A 483 6.37 9.75 -27.15
CA ALA A 483 7.57 9.67 -26.33
C ALA A 483 7.40 10.49 -25.04
N PRO A 484 7.80 9.96 -23.87
CA PRO A 484 7.66 10.66 -22.61
C PRO A 484 8.62 11.87 -22.55
N SER A 485 8.12 12.98 -22.01
CA SER A 485 8.81 14.28 -21.98
C SER A 485 8.21 15.22 -20.93
N ALA A 486 9.07 16.02 -20.29
CA ALA A 486 8.68 17.12 -19.40
C ALA A 486 8.45 18.47 -20.13
N GLU A 487 8.75 18.56 -21.44
CA GLU A 487 8.62 19.75 -22.29
C GLU A 487 9.18 21.05 -21.64
N LEU A 488 10.34 20.96 -20.98
CA LEU A 488 11.05 22.09 -20.36
C LEU A 488 11.97 22.84 -21.34
N LYS A 489 12.32 22.21 -22.47
CA LYS A 489 13.03 22.83 -23.59
C LYS A 489 12.49 22.30 -24.93
N PRO A 490 12.72 23.00 -26.06
CA PRO A 490 12.25 22.56 -27.38
C PRO A 490 12.72 21.15 -27.73
N GLY A 491 11.79 20.27 -28.10
CA GLY A 491 12.07 18.92 -28.61
C GLY A 491 12.58 17.91 -27.57
N GLN A 492 12.52 18.22 -26.27
CA GLN A 492 12.99 17.35 -25.20
C GLN A 492 12.30 15.98 -25.19
N VAL A 493 13.07 14.91 -24.95
CA VAL A 493 12.55 13.60 -24.56
C VAL A 493 13.33 13.04 -23.37
N ASP A 494 12.71 12.17 -22.56
CA ASP A 494 13.36 11.64 -21.36
C ASP A 494 14.63 10.82 -21.69
N GLN A 495 14.64 10.19 -22.88
CA GLN A 495 15.77 9.43 -23.42
C GLN A 495 17.00 10.29 -23.75
N ASP A 496 16.89 11.63 -23.71
CA ASP A 496 18.05 12.53 -23.80
C ASP A 496 19.01 12.36 -22.59
N SER A 497 18.49 11.87 -21.45
CA SER A 497 19.25 11.73 -20.19
C SER A 497 19.21 10.33 -19.56
N LEU A 498 18.24 9.51 -19.96
CA LEU A 498 17.96 8.20 -19.36
C LEU A 498 18.01 7.08 -20.42
N PRO A 499 18.36 5.83 -20.04
CA PRO A 499 18.13 4.70 -20.91
C PRO A 499 16.62 4.49 -21.16
N PRO A 500 16.24 3.74 -22.22
CA PRO A 500 14.86 3.30 -22.43
C PRO A 500 14.23 2.71 -21.16
N TYR A 501 12.95 3.01 -20.92
CA TYR A 501 12.28 2.68 -19.65
C TYR A 501 12.15 1.17 -19.39
N ASP A 502 12.10 0.34 -20.43
CA ASP A 502 12.13 -1.13 -20.30
C ASP A 502 13.45 -1.62 -19.72
N ILE A 503 14.58 -1.04 -20.16
CA ILE A 503 15.91 -1.32 -19.61
C ILE A 503 16.05 -0.71 -18.21
N LEU A 504 15.63 0.54 -18.04
CA LEU A 504 15.71 1.24 -16.76
C LEU A 504 14.94 0.51 -15.67
N ASP A 505 13.67 0.19 -15.91
CA ASP A 505 12.80 -0.43 -14.92
C ASP A 505 13.26 -1.85 -14.56
N ASP A 506 13.84 -2.60 -15.51
CA ASP A 506 14.43 -3.90 -15.23
C ASP A 506 15.63 -3.78 -14.28
N ILE A 507 16.58 -2.87 -14.57
CA ILE A 507 17.72 -2.60 -13.70
C ILE A 507 17.25 -2.17 -12.31
N LEU A 508 16.27 -1.27 -12.24
CA LEU A 508 15.70 -0.79 -10.97
C LEU A 508 15.03 -1.93 -10.19
N CYS A 509 14.28 -2.80 -10.84
CA CYS A 509 13.64 -3.97 -10.21
C CYS A 509 14.70 -4.91 -9.63
N GLN A 510 15.72 -5.26 -10.41
CA GLN A 510 16.81 -6.13 -9.96
C GLN A 510 17.59 -5.52 -8.79
N PHE A 511 17.87 -4.21 -8.83
CA PHE A 511 18.65 -3.53 -7.79
C PHE A 511 17.85 -3.25 -6.50
N ILE A 512 16.66 -2.68 -6.63
CA ILE A 512 15.88 -2.17 -5.48
C ILE A 512 15.08 -3.29 -4.82
N THR A 513 14.38 -4.08 -5.63
CA THR A 513 13.43 -5.11 -5.15
C THR A 513 14.12 -6.44 -4.93
N GLN A 514 14.99 -6.88 -5.85
CA GLN A 514 15.66 -8.18 -5.75
C GLN A 514 17.01 -8.14 -5.01
N HIS A 515 17.47 -6.96 -4.61
CA HIS A 515 18.74 -6.75 -3.91
C HIS A 515 19.99 -7.30 -4.64
N LYS A 516 19.92 -7.42 -5.97
CA LYS A 516 21.08 -7.85 -6.76
C LYS A 516 22.17 -6.78 -6.73
N SER A 517 23.40 -7.24 -6.57
CA SER A 517 24.60 -6.42 -6.76
C SER A 517 24.73 -5.99 -8.23
N PRO A 518 25.47 -4.90 -8.53
CA PRO A 518 25.65 -4.46 -9.90
C PRO A 518 26.29 -5.53 -10.80
N ALA A 519 27.22 -6.32 -10.24
CA ALA A 519 27.83 -7.45 -10.92
C ALA A 519 26.83 -8.56 -11.29
N GLU A 520 25.87 -8.87 -10.41
CA GLU A 520 24.80 -9.84 -10.70
C GLU A 520 23.82 -9.32 -11.75
N ILE A 521 23.58 -8.00 -11.81
CA ILE A 521 22.74 -7.38 -12.84
C ILE A 521 23.44 -7.43 -14.20
N VAL A 522 24.74 -7.14 -14.27
CA VAL A 522 25.52 -7.31 -15.51
C VAL A 522 25.53 -8.79 -15.95
N ALA A 523 25.69 -9.72 -15.01
CA ALA A 523 25.66 -11.15 -15.28
C ALA A 523 24.29 -11.64 -15.79
N SER A 524 23.20 -10.91 -15.56
CA SER A 524 21.87 -11.23 -16.12
C SER A 524 21.68 -10.73 -17.56
N GLY A 525 22.70 -10.08 -18.14
CA GLY A 525 22.73 -9.66 -19.55
C GLY A 525 22.62 -8.16 -19.78
N GLN A 526 22.61 -7.35 -18.72
CA GLN A 526 22.55 -5.89 -18.81
C GLN A 526 23.93 -5.28 -19.13
N ASP A 527 23.94 -4.16 -19.87
CA ASP A 527 25.17 -3.43 -20.19
C ASP A 527 25.77 -2.78 -18.93
N ALA A 528 27.07 -3.00 -18.71
CA ALA A 528 27.76 -2.55 -17.49
C ALA A 528 27.79 -1.02 -17.34
N ALA A 529 27.95 -0.28 -18.44
CA ALA A 529 27.99 1.18 -18.38
C ALA A 529 26.60 1.75 -18.03
N ILE A 530 25.53 1.15 -18.58
CA ILE A 530 24.15 1.54 -18.25
C ILE A 530 23.84 1.21 -16.79
N VAL A 531 24.20 0.03 -16.31
CA VAL A 531 23.98 -0.40 -14.91
C VAL A 531 24.64 0.57 -13.94
N ASP A 532 25.94 0.86 -14.12
CA ASP A 532 26.68 1.80 -13.27
C ASP A 532 26.10 3.22 -13.33
N GLN A 533 25.67 3.68 -14.51
CA GLN A 533 25.02 4.98 -14.67
C GLN A 533 23.71 5.05 -13.86
N VAL A 534 22.85 4.05 -13.99
CA VAL A 534 21.56 3.99 -13.27
C VAL A 534 21.77 3.97 -11.77
N ILE A 535 22.67 3.11 -11.27
CA ILE A 535 22.97 3.02 -9.83
C ILE A 535 23.50 4.36 -9.30
N LYS A 536 24.39 5.02 -10.04
CA LYS A 536 24.92 6.34 -9.67
C LYS A 536 23.81 7.39 -9.58
N LEU A 537 22.84 7.38 -10.50
CA LEU A 537 21.67 8.25 -10.43
C LEU A 537 20.81 7.93 -9.21
N VAL A 538 20.54 6.64 -8.96
CA VAL A 538 19.78 6.18 -7.78
C VAL A 538 20.43 6.68 -6.49
N THR A 539 21.72 6.47 -6.30
CA THR A 539 22.42 6.92 -5.08
C THR A 539 22.36 8.43 -4.90
N ARG A 540 22.53 9.21 -5.97
CA ARG A 540 22.52 10.68 -5.91
C ARG A 540 21.14 11.28 -5.66
N ALA A 541 20.08 10.57 -6.02
CA ALA A 541 18.71 11.07 -5.90
C ALA A 541 18.11 10.94 -4.48
N GLU A 542 18.85 10.41 -3.50
CA GLU A 542 18.34 10.18 -2.13
C GLU A 542 17.84 11.45 -1.46
N PHE A 543 18.52 12.59 -1.63
CA PHE A 543 18.08 13.87 -1.04
C PHE A 543 16.74 14.36 -1.60
N LYS A 544 16.42 14.02 -2.86
CA LYS A 544 15.12 14.35 -3.46
C LYS A 544 14.03 13.47 -2.89
N ARG A 545 14.26 12.15 -2.87
CA ARG A 545 13.29 11.17 -2.35
C ARG A 545 12.90 11.41 -0.89
N LYS A 546 13.84 11.85 -0.05
CA LYS A 546 13.57 12.19 1.35
C LYS A 546 12.63 13.39 1.53
N GLN A 547 12.37 14.16 0.49
CA GLN A 547 11.45 15.30 0.47
C GLN A 547 10.21 15.03 -0.40
N ALA A 548 10.08 13.83 -0.97
CA ALA A 548 8.89 13.46 -1.71
C ALA A 548 7.67 13.37 -0.77
N PRO A 549 6.46 13.71 -1.25
CA PRO A 549 5.25 13.43 -0.49
C PRO A 549 5.07 11.91 -0.29
N PRO A 550 4.19 11.49 0.65
CA PRO A 550 3.86 10.09 0.82
C PRO A 550 3.45 9.44 -0.51
N GLY A 551 4.00 8.25 -0.78
CA GLY A 551 3.74 7.48 -1.99
C GLY A 551 2.97 6.21 -1.67
N LEU A 552 1.95 5.88 -2.47
CA LEU A 552 1.20 4.64 -2.28
C LEU A 552 2.07 3.43 -2.66
N LYS A 553 2.34 2.56 -1.69
CA LYS A 553 3.14 1.35 -1.85
C LYS A 553 2.33 0.26 -2.56
N ILE A 554 2.88 -0.26 -3.66
CA ILE A 554 2.32 -1.40 -4.39
C ILE A 554 3.34 -2.52 -4.61
N THR A 555 4.62 -2.25 -4.44
CA THR A 555 5.69 -3.25 -4.58
C THR A 555 6.19 -3.69 -3.21
N ASP A 556 6.97 -4.76 -3.14
CA ASP A 556 7.58 -5.21 -1.89
C ASP A 556 8.50 -4.16 -1.26
N ARG A 557 9.04 -3.23 -2.04
CA ARG A 557 9.90 -2.16 -1.53
C ARG A 557 9.64 -0.83 -2.22
N ALA A 558 8.98 0.07 -1.48
CA ALA A 558 8.72 1.44 -1.91
C ALA A 558 9.77 2.41 -1.36
N PHE A 559 9.94 3.54 -2.04
CA PHE A 559 10.70 4.66 -1.50
C PHE A 559 9.94 5.31 -0.35
N GLY A 560 10.60 5.51 0.79
CA GLY A 560 9.97 5.95 2.03
C GLY A 560 10.40 5.07 3.19
N THR A 561 9.43 4.50 3.92
CA THR A 561 9.64 3.64 5.09
C THR A 561 10.47 2.38 4.76
N GLY A 562 10.20 1.74 3.62
CA GLY A 562 10.92 0.55 3.12
C GLY A 562 12.31 0.80 2.51
N TRP A 563 12.68 2.07 2.27
CA TRP A 563 13.97 2.46 1.68
C TRP A 563 14.72 3.43 2.60
N ARG A 564 15.67 2.88 3.36
CA ARG A 564 16.41 3.61 4.40
C ARG A 564 17.88 3.76 3.98
N MET A 565 18.17 4.76 3.15
CA MET A 565 19.55 5.07 2.72
C MET A 565 20.03 6.43 3.28
N PRO A 566 21.34 6.58 3.58
CA PRO A 566 21.91 7.85 4.00
C PRO A 566 21.98 8.84 2.83
N ILE A 567 21.59 10.09 3.08
CA ILE A 567 21.77 11.20 2.12
C ILE A 567 23.26 11.57 1.99
N ALA A 568 23.93 11.76 3.13
CA ALA A 568 25.34 12.14 3.20
C ALA A 568 26.24 10.90 3.05
N SER A 569 26.29 10.34 1.85
CA SER A 569 27.09 9.17 1.51
C SER A 569 28.00 9.43 0.32
N ARG A 570 29.22 8.87 0.37
CA ARG A 570 30.15 8.81 -0.78
C ARG A 570 30.24 7.43 -1.41
N TRP A 571 29.54 6.45 -0.85
CA TRP A 571 29.55 5.08 -1.36
C TRP A 571 28.61 4.96 -2.55
N VAL A 572 29.14 4.53 -3.69
CA VAL A 572 28.38 4.20 -4.90
C VAL A 572 28.79 2.78 -5.30
N PRO A 573 27.86 1.81 -5.34
CA PRO A 573 28.15 0.47 -5.83
C PRO A 573 28.51 0.50 -7.32
N THR A 574 29.48 -0.32 -7.74
CA THR A 574 29.88 -0.51 -9.14
C THR A 574 29.97 -2.00 -9.45
N HIS A 575 29.87 -2.36 -10.74
CA HIS A 575 30.00 -3.75 -11.20
C HIS A 575 31.39 -4.36 -10.97
N GLU A 576 32.43 -3.53 -10.77
CA GLU A 576 33.79 -3.98 -10.48
C GLU A 576 33.98 -4.50 -9.05
N HIS A 577 33.04 -4.22 -8.14
CA HIS A 577 33.10 -4.76 -6.79
C HIS A 577 32.80 -6.27 -6.78
N PRO A 578 33.65 -7.09 -6.13
CA PRO A 578 33.51 -8.54 -6.17
C PRO A 578 32.23 -9.03 -5.50
N ILE A 579 31.62 -10.05 -6.09
CA ILE A 579 30.51 -10.80 -5.49
C ILE A 579 31.07 -11.51 -4.24
N MET A 580 30.68 -11.07 -3.05
CA MET A 580 30.85 -11.88 -1.85
C MET A 580 30.03 -13.16 -2.04
N PRO A 581 30.60 -14.37 -1.89
CA PRO A 581 29.81 -15.59 -1.99
C PRO A 581 28.73 -15.58 -0.91
N THR A 582 27.46 -15.59 -1.33
CA THR A 582 26.27 -15.58 -0.47
C THR A 582 26.00 -16.92 0.22
N SER A 583 26.96 -17.84 0.23
CA SER A 583 26.86 -19.13 0.92
C SER A 583 27.76 -19.13 2.17
N PRO A 584 27.28 -19.56 3.35
CA PRO A 584 28.17 -19.90 4.44
C PRO A 584 29.15 -20.98 3.93
N PRO A 585 30.43 -20.98 4.36
CA PRO A 585 31.36 -22.01 3.96
C PRO A 585 30.76 -23.36 4.33
N LYS A 586 30.64 -24.27 3.34
CA LYS A 586 30.36 -25.68 3.62
C LYS A 586 31.40 -26.13 4.63
N LEU A 587 30.97 -26.34 5.88
CA LEU A 587 31.77 -27.02 6.89
C LEU A 587 32.20 -28.34 6.23
N LYS A 588 33.51 -28.46 5.97
CA LYS A 588 34.08 -29.74 5.56
C LYS A 588 33.79 -30.72 6.71
N THR A 589 33.14 -31.82 6.32
CA THR A 589 32.78 -33.01 7.10
C THR A 589 33.75 -33.37 8.20
#